data_AF-A0A8J3HWF0-F1
#
_entry.id   AF-A0A8J3HWF0-F1
#
_cell.length_a   1.000
_cell.length_b   1.000
_cell.length_c   1.000
_cell.angle_alpha   90.00
_cell.angle_beta   90.00
_cell.angle_gamma   90.00
#
_symmetry.space_group_name_H-M   'P 1'
#
loop_
_entity.id
_entity.type
_entity.pdbx_description
1 polymer ?
#
loop_
_entity_poly.entity_id
_entity_poly.type
_entity_poly.pdbx_seq_one_letter_code
_entity_poly.pdbx_strand_id
1 'polypeptide(L)'
;MSGLPGSGKNTWLHTHLPDWPVVSLDQLRKELQISPGENQGLVVQAAREQARILLRQNTSFAWNATNITHQMRQQLIDLFVSYGARVRLVYLDAPLPQLLQRNRARSEYVPEAVLYRLLNKLEVPDIIEAHRVEWVEQT
;
A
#
# COMPACT_ATOMS: atom_id res chain seq x y z
N MET A 1 -1.69 -4.24 -1.12
CA MET A 1 -1.23 -4.20 0.29
C MET A 1 -1.93 -3.10 1.06
N SER A 2 -2.24 -3.33 2.33
CA SER A 2 -2.72 -2.34 3.30
C SER A 2 -1.96 -2.50 4.62
N GLY A 3 -1.72 -1.40 5.32
CA GLY A 3 -1.05 -1.38 6.62
C GLY A 3 -0.22 -0.12 6.83
N LEU A 4 0.07 0.19 8.09
CA LEU A 4 0.80 1.39 8.47
C LEU A 4 2.27 1.38 8.00
N PRO A 5 2.94 2.55 7.90
CA PRO A 5 4.39 2.60 7.73
C PRO A 5 5.09 1.76 8.80
N GLY A 6 6.07 0.93 8.39
CA GLY A 6 6.74 0.00 9.30
C GLY A 6 6.06 -1.37 9.47
N SER A 7 4.89 -1.60 8.86
CA SER A 7 4.17 -2.88 8.96
C SER A 7 4.77 -4.05 8.16
N GLY A 8 5.94 -3.88 7.54
CA GLY A 8 6.60 -4.98 6.81
C GLY A 8 6.09 -5.26 5.38
N LYS A 9 5.27 -4.37 4.78
CA LYS A 9 4.70 -4.58 3.42
C LYS A 9 5.72 -4.97 2.36
N ASN A 10 6.87 -4.29 2.32
CA ASN A 10 7.92 -4.57 1.35
C ASN A 10 8.51 -5.97 1.57
N THR A 11 8.81 -6.30 2.83
CA THR A 11 9.32 -7.63 3.22
C THR A 11 8.31 -8.71 2.85
N TRP A 12 7.04 -8.52 3.17
CA TRP A 12 5.99 -9.48 2.84
C TRP A 12 5.89 -9.71 1.33
N LEU A 13 5.91 -8.65 0.52
CA LEU A 13 5.90 -8.76 -0.95
C LEU A 13 7.12 -9.50 -1.48
N HIS A 14 8.33 -9.17 -1.01
CA HIS A 14 9.54 -9.86 -1.41
C HIS A 14 9.53 -11.34 -1.05
N THR A 15 8.96 -11.71 0.10
CA THR A 15 8.91 -13.12 0.54
C THR A 15 7.85 -13.92 -0.20
N HIS A 16 6.65 -13.36 -0.44
CA HIS A 16 5.50 -14.12 -0.93
C HIS A 16 5.23 -13.95 -2.43
N LEU A 17 5.66 -12.84 -3.02
CA LEU A 17 5.44 -12.48 -4.41
C LEU A 17 6.72 -11.90 -5.05
N PRO A 18 7.88 -12.59 -4.96
CA PRO A 18 9.17 -12.04 -5.39
C PRO A 18 9.21 -11.66 -6.88
N ASP A 19 8.48 -12.39 -7.73
CA ASP A 19 8.51 -12.22 -9.18
C ASP A 19 7.40 -11.29 -9.70
N TRP A 20 6.54 -10.76 -8.81
CA TRP A 20 5.43 -9.90 -9.23
C TRP A 20 5.89 -8.45 -9.39
N PRO A 21 5.53 -7.77 -10.49
CA PRO A 21 5.70 -6.33 -10.61
C PRO A 21 5.04 -5.61 -9.42
N VAL A 22 5.71 -4.61 -8.88
CA VAL A 22 5.19 -3.82 -7.75
C VAL A 22 4.99 -2.38 -8.17
N VAL A 23 3.73 -1.92 -8.18
CA VAL A 23 3.40 -0.49 -8.29
C VAL A 23 3.52 0.12 -6.90
N SER A 24 4.61 0.85 -6.65
CA SER A 24 4.94 1.43 -5.34
C SER A 24 4.89 2.95 -5.38
N LEU A 25 3.98 3.55 -4.59
CA LEU A 25 3.86 5.01 -4.50
C LEU A 25 5.09 5.63 -3.84
N ASP A 26 5.71 4.93 -2.89
CA ASP A 26 6.92 5.40 -2.24
C ASP A 26 8.10 5.42 -3.20
N GLN A 27 8.19 4.44 -4.11
CA GLN A 27 9.23 4.39 -5.13
C GLN A 27 9.03 5.49 -6.19
N LEU A 28 7.81 5.62 -6.71
CA LEU A 28 7.44 6.67 -7.66
C LEU A 28 7.67 8.08 -7.09
N ARG A 29 7.41 8.26 -5.79
CA ARG A 29 7.69 9.53 -5.11
C ARG A 29 9.17 9.90 -5.20
N LYS A 30 10.07 8.94 -4.99
CA LYS A 30 11.53 9.15 -5.09
C LYS A 30 11.97 9.40 -6.53
N GLU A 31 11.47 8.62 -7.47
CA GLU A 31 11.77 8.76 -8.89
C GLU A 31 11.36 10.13 -9.44
N LEU A 32 10.21 10.63 -9.00
CA LEU A 32 9.70 11.96 -9.37
C LEU A 32 10.28 13.09 -8.51
N GLN A 33 11.15 12.79 -7.53
CA GLN A 33 11.74 13.75 -6.60
C GLN A 33 10.70 14.62 -5.86
N ILE A 34 9.53 14.05 -5.57
CA ILE A 34 8.44 14.74 -4.86
C ILE A 34 8.57 14.43 -3.37
N SER A 35 8.61 15.43 -2.51
CA SER A 35 8.66 15.21 -1.05
C SER A 35 7.30 14.73 -0.53
N PRO A 36 7.24 13.98 0.60
CA PRO A 36 5.98 13.51 1.18
C PRO A 36 4.99 14.63 1.56
N GLY A 37 5.48 15.86 1.79
CA GLY A 37 4.66 17.04 2.11
C GLY A 37 4.16 17.81 0.89
N GLU A 38 4.64 17.47 -0.31
CA GLU A 38 4.24 18.13 -1.56
C GLU A 38 2.97 17.51 -2.14
N ASN A 39 2.45 18.10 -3.22
CA ASN A 39 1.26 17.60 -3.89
C ASN A 39 1.49 16.18 -4.45
N GLN A 40 0.81 15.20 -3.85
CA GLN A 40 0.95 13.78 -4.21
C GLN A 40 0.14 13.38 -5.46
N GLY A 41 -0.57 14.32 -6.09
CA GLY A 41 -1.44 14.04 -7.24
C GLY A 41 -0.69 13.40 -8.41
N LEU A 42 0.51 13.90 -8.74
CA LEU A 42 1.34 13.34 -9.80
C LEU A 42 1.81 11.91 -9.49
N VAL A 43 2.20 11.62 -8.24
CA VAL A 43 2.60 10.27 -7.80
C VAL A 43 1.43 9.30 -7.96
N VAL A 44 0.22 9.70 -7.53
CA VAL A 44 -0.98 8.87 -7.65
C VAL A 44 -1.37 8.65 -9.11
N GLN A 45 -1.26 9.66 -9.95
CA GLN A 45 -1.52 9.54 -11.39
C GLN A 45 -0.54 8.58 -12.06
N ALA A 46 0.77 8.74 -11.80
CA ALA A 46 1.81 7.86 -12.31
C ALA A 46 1.59 6.40 -11.87
N ALA A 47 1.26 6.17 -10.60
CA ALA A 47 0.96 4.83 -10.09
C ALA A 47 -0.26 4.20 -10.77
N ARG A 48 -1.34 4.98 -10.94
CA ARG A 48 -2.54 4.52 -11.66
C ARG A 48 -2.24 4.19 -13.11
N GLU A 49 -1.39 4.97 -13.80
CA GLU A 49 -1.03 4.66 -15.18
C GLU A 49 -0.18 3.40 -15.28
N GLN A 50 0.80 3.20 -14.40
CA GLN A 50 1.56 1.94 -14.34
C GLN A 50 0.64 0.73 -14.12
N ALA A 51 -0.33 0.85 -13.20
CA ALA A 51 -1.32 -0.20 -13.00
C ALA A 51 -2.18 -0.44 -14.24
N ARG A 52 -2.63 0.62 -14.94
CA ARG A 52 -3.41 0.48 -16.18
C ARG A 52 -2.64 -0.24 -17.29
N ILE A 53 -1.35 0.03 -17.43
CA ILE A 53 -0.49 -0.69 -18.39
C ILE A 53 -0.50 -2.19 -18.09
N LEU A 54 -0.26 -2.58 -16.83
CA LEU A 54 -0.23 -3.97 -16.40
C LEU A 54 -1.61 -4.65 -16.55
N LEU A 55 -2.68 -3.94 -16.20
CA LEU A 55 -4.06 -4.43 -16.35
C LEU A 55 -4.42 -4.69 -17.81
N ARG A 56 -4.07 -3.78 -18.73
CA ARG A 56 -4.30 -3.97 -20.18
C ARG A 56 -3.52 -5.16 -20.75
N GLN A 57 -2.39 -5.49 -20.13
CA GLN A 57 -1.56 -6.64 -20.48
C GLN A 57 -2.01 -7.94 -19.81
N ASN A 58 -3.03 -7.91 -18.93
CA ASN A 58 -3.44 -9.01 -18.06
C ASN A 58 -2.30 -9.54 -17.16
N THR A 59 -1.35 -8.67 -16.82
CA THR A 59 -0.22 -9.02 -15.94
C THR A 59 -0.64 -8.88 -14.48
N SER A 60 -0.45 -9.93 -13.69
CA SER A 60 -0.65 -9.86 -12.24
C SER A 60 0.40 -8.96 -11.58
N PHE A 61 0.01 -8.11 -10.63
CA PHE A 61 0.92 -7.17 -9.97
C PHE A 61 0.48 -6.87 -8.53
N ALA A 62 1.42 -6.37 -7.74
CA ALA A 62 1.16 -5.89 -6.38
C ALA A 62 1.05 -4.36 -6.36
N TRP A 63 -0.01 -3.84 -5.74
CA TRP A 63 -0.10 -2.41 -5.39
C TRP A 63 0.39 -2.18 -3.96
N ASN A 64 1.46 -1.41 -3.81
CA ASN A 64 2.10 -1.14 -2.53
C ASN A 64 1.94 0.34 -2.11
N ALA A 65 1.07 0.55 -1.13
CA ALA A 65 0.84 1.82 -0.46
C ALA A 65 0.36 1.53 0.98
N THR A 66 0.08 2.57 1.76
CA THR A 66 -0.47 2.41 3.11
C THR A 66 -1.92 1.93 3.07
N ASN A 67 -2.76 2.49 2.19
CA ASN A 67 -4.15 2.06 1.94
C ASN A 67 -4.97 1.85 3.23
N ILE A 68 -4.94 2.85 4.11
CA ILE A 68 -5.44 2.73 5.49
C ILE A 68 -6.92 3.07 5.65
N THR A 69 -7.56 3.72 4.67
CA THR A 69 -9.02 3.97 4.70
C THR A 69 -9.72 3.12 3.65
N HIS A 70 -10.97 2.76 3.92
CA HIS A 70 -11.89 2.12 3.01
C HIS A 70 -12.00 2.90 1.69
N GLN A 71 -12.16 4.23 1.76
CA GLN A 71 -12.27 5.06 0.56
C GLN A 71 -11.04 4.97 -0.36
N MET A 72 -9.82 4.90 0.20
CA MET A 72 -8.60 4.73 -0.60
C MET A 72 -8.57 3.35 -1.26
N ARG A 73 -8.97 2.31 -0.54
CA ARG A 73 -9.01 0.93 -1.05
C ARG A 73 -10.07 0.78 -2.12
N GLN A 74 -11.29 1.27 -1.89
CA GLN A 74 -12.41 1.18 -2.82
C GLN A 74 -12.06 1.74 -4.20
N GLN A 75 -11.44 2.92 -4.26
CA GLN A 75 -11.03 3.52 -5.55
C GLN A 75 -10.05 2.65 -6.35
N LEU A 76 -9.20 1.88 -5.66
CA LEU A 76 -8.25 0.96 -6.31
C LEU A 76 -8.93 -0.34 -6.71
N ILE A 77 -9.77 -0.88 -5.82
CA ILE A 77 -10.58 -2.07 -6.08
C ILE A 77 -11.45 -1.84 -7.32
N ASP A 78 -12.19 -0.73 -7.38
CA ASP A 78 -13.03 -0.36 -8.52
C ASP A 78 -12.23 -0.27 -9.81
N LEU A 79 -11.05 0.36 -9.77
CA LEU A 79 -10.15 0.43 -10.91
C LEU A 79 -9.71 -0.96 -11.38
N PHE A 80 -9.36 -1.87 -10.47
CA PHE A 80 -8.88 -3.19 -10.86
C PHE A 80 -10.03 -4.07 -11.39
N VAL A 81 -11.18 -4.02 -10.72
CA VAL A 81 -12.40 -4.73 -11.10
C VAL A 81 -12.92 -4.26 -12.46
N SER A 82 -12.83 -2.97 -12.78
CA SER A 82 -13.28 -2.44 -14.07
C SER A 82 -12.47 -2.98 -15.27
N TYR A 83 -11.27 -3.53 -15.02
CA TYR A 83 -10.46 -4.23 -16.02
C TYR A 83 -10.63 -5.76 -15.95
N GLY A 84 -11.56 -6.26 -15.15
CA GLY A 84 -11.81 -7.70 -14.96
C GLY A 84 -10.81 -8.39 -14.02
N ALA A 85 -9.97 -7.64 -13.30
CA ALA A 85 -9.00 -8.25 -12.39
C ALA A 85 -9.66 -8.76 -11.09
N ARG A 86 -9.18 -9.90 -10.60
CA ARG A 86 -9.46 -10.35 -9.23
C ARG A 86 -8.55 -9.64 -8.24
N VAL A 87 -9.13 -9.15 -7.16
CA VAL A 87 -8.43 -8.35 -6.14
C VAL A 87 -8.24 -9.14 -4.86
N ARG A 88 -6.97 -9.27 -4.45
CA ARG A 88 -6.55 -9.80 -3.14
C ARG A 88 -6.04 -8.66 -2.28
N LEU A 89 -6.72 -8.39 -1.17
CA LEU A 89 -6.35 -7.38 -0.19
C LEU A 89 -5.65 -8.03 1.00
N VAL A 90 -4.35 -7.78 1.12
CA VAL A 90 -3.55 -8.24 2.27
C VAL A 90 -3.30 -7.06 3.20
N TYR A 91 -3.86 -7.14 4.40
CA TYR A 91 -3.66 -6.23 5.52
C TYR A 91 -2.58 -6.78 6.45
N LEU A 92 -1.54 -5.99 6.70
CA LEU A 92 -0.51 -6.34 7.66
C LEU A 92 -0.75 -5.59 8.97
N ASP A 93 -1.12 -6.33 10.00
CA ASP A 93 -1.31 -5.80 11.34
C ASP A 93 -0.02 -5.95 12.15
N ALA A 94 0.36 -4.90 12.88
CA ALA A 94 1.54 -4.92 13.73
C ALA A 94 1.31 -4.03 14.96
N PRO A 95 1.77 -4.46 16.16
CA PRO A 95 1.65 -3.64 17.35
C PRO A 95 2.34 -2.29 17.20
N LEU A 96 1.71 -1.22 17.70
CA LEU A 96 2.25 0.15 17.61
C LEU A 96 3.71 0.28 18.10
N PRO A 97 4.14 -0.33 19.23
CA PRO A 97 5.54 -0.25 19.65
C PRO A 97 6.52 -0.79 18.59
N GLN A 98 6.15 -1.86 17.89
CA GLN A 98 6.97 -2.42 16.82
C GLN A 98 6.96 -1.53 15.58
N LEU A 99 5.80 -0.97 15.20
CA LEU A 99 5.71 -0.01 14.10
C LEU A 99 6.62 1.19 14.35
N LEU A 100 6.61 1.74 15.56
CA LEU A 100 7.47 2.86 15.95
C LEU A 100 8.95 2.48 15.91
N GLN A 101 9.31 1.32 16.48
CA GLN A 101 10.69 0.81 16.47
C GLN A 101 11.20 0.62 15.04
N ARG A 102 10.44 -0.08 14.19
CA ARG A 102 10.77 -0.32 12.79
C ARG A 102 10.85 0.99 12.02
N ASN A 103 9.94 1.92 12.26
CA ASN A 103 9.91 3.22 11.58
C ASN A 103 11.11 4.11 11.92
N ARG A 104 11.59 4.11 13.17
CA ARG A 104 12.82 4.82 13.58
C ARG A 104 14.08 4.26 12.91
N ALA A 105 14.10 2.98 12.59
CA ALA A 105 15.23 2.32 11.92
C ALA A 105 15.26 2.51 10.39
N ARG A 106 14.25 3.18 9.80
CA ARG A 106 14.19 3.43 8.35
C ARG A 106 15.10 4.60 7.97
N SER A 107 15.72 4.50 6.80
CA SER A 107 16.46 5.62 6.18
C SER A 107 15.56 6.84 5.92
N GLU A 108 14.31 6.59 5.50
CA GLU A 108 13.26 7.59 5.40
C GLU A 108 12.25 7.40 6.53
N TYR A 109 12.56 8.02 7.66
CA TYR A 109 11.70 8.02 8.85
C TYR A 109 10.44 8.87 8.62
N VAL A 110 9.29 8.31 8.99
CA VAL A 110 8.02 9.06 9.05
C VAL A 110 7.86 9.67 10.45
N PRO A 111 7.66 10.98 10.62
CA PRO A 111 7.44 11.59 11.93
C PRO A 111 6.38 10.86 12.75
N GLU A 112 6.65 10.58 14.03
CA GLU A 112 5.70 9.86 14.90
C GLU A 112 4.32 10.50 14.93
N ALA A 113 4.25 11.84 14.99
CA ALA A 113 2.98 12.57 14.91
C ALA A 113 2.17 12.26 13.63
N VAL A 114 2.85 12.01 12.51
CA VAL A 114 2.22 11.55 11.26
C VAL A 114 1.79 10.10 11.40
N LEU A 115 2.61 9.23 11.99
CA LEU A 115 2.24 7.82 12.23
C LEU A 115 0.99 7.70 13.11
N TYR A 116 0.91 8.45 14.22
CA TYR A 116 -0.29 8.52 15.06
C TYR A 116 -1.51 9.04 14.30
N ARG A 117 -1.33 10.05 13.43
CA ARG A 117 -2.42 10.54 12.57
C ARG A 117 -2.90 9.49 11.58
N LEU A 118 -2.00 8.67 11.03
CA LEU A 118 -2.35 7.57 10.15
C LEU A 118 -3.07 6.45 10.93
N LEU A 119 -2.61 6.13 12.14
CA LEU A 119 -3.25 5.18 13.04
C LEU A 119 -4.69 5.60 13.36
N ASN A 120 -4.92 6.88 13.68
CA ASN A 120 -6.26 7.39 13.97
C ASN A 120 -7.23 7.35 12.77
N LYS A 121 -6.70 7.21 11.55
CA LYS A 121 -7.48 7.08 10.31
C LYS A 121 -7.58 5.63 9.83
N LEU A 122 -6.96 4.70 10.55
CA LEU A 122 -6.90 3.31 10.14
C LEU A 122 -8.28 2.68 10.25
N GLU A 123 -8.80 2.25 9.12
CA GLU A 123 -9.99 1.42 9.00
C GLU A 123 -9.52 0.03 8.59
N VAL A 124 -9.59 -0.92 9.52
CA VAL A 124 -9.23 -2.32 9.24
C VAL A 124 -10.10 -2.83 8.09
N PRO A 125 -9.50 -3.49 7.07
CA PRO A 125 -10.29 -4.00 5.97
C PRO A 125 -11.39 -4.98 6.39
N ASP A 126 -12.55 -4.89 5.73
CA ASP A 126 -13.65 -5.85 5.87
C ASP A 126 -13.62 -6.93 4.77
N ILE A 127 -14.15 -8.12 5.05
CA ILE A 127 -14.19 -9.25 4.11
C ILE A 127 -14.96 -8.93 2.82
N ILE A 128 -15.91 -7.99 2.84
CA ILE A 128 -16.73 -7.64 1.67
C ILE A 128 -16.03 -6.68 0.71
N GLU A 129 -14.89 -6.10 1.07
CA GLU A 129 -14.23 -5.08 0.25
C GLU A 129 -13.67 -5.64 -1.06
N ALA A 130 -13.19 -6.88 -1.05
CA ALA A 130 -12.49 -7.47 -2.19
C ALA A 130 -12.81 -8.97 -2.34
N HIS A 131 -12.41 -9.55 -3.47
CA HIS A 131 -12.61 -10.98 -3.75
C HIS A 131 -11.93 -11.90 -2.73
N ARG A 132 -10.81 -11.44 -2.15
CA ARG A 132 -10.13 -12.10 -1.05
C ARG A 132 -9.53 -11.05 -0.13
N VAL A 133 -9.78 -11.16 1.16
CA VAL A 133 -9.20 -10.30 2.20
C VAL A 133 -8.45 -11.18 3.20
N GLU A 134 -7.24 -10.75 3.56
CA GLU A 134 -6.37 -11.43 4.50
C GLU A 134 -5.83 -10.46 5.53
N TRP A 135 -5.87 -10.86 6.80
CA TRP A 135 -5.22 -10.18 7.91
C TRP A 135 -4.03 -11.02 8.32
N VAL A 136 -2.84 -10.43 8.26
CA VAL A 136 -1.59 -11.09 8.59
C VAL A 136 -0.98 -10.37 9.77
N GLU A 137 -0.84 -11.08 10.89
CA GLU A 137 -0.12 -10.58 12.04
C GLU A 137 1.39 -10.58 11.76
N GLN A 138 2.03 -9.45 12.06
CA GLN A 138 3.47 -9.29 11.97
C GLN A 138 4.03 -9.22 13.39
N THR A 139 4.63 -10.33 13.83
CA THR A 139 5.39 -10.42 15.08
C THR A 139 6.76 -9.75 15.00
#